data_AF-H9FHL2-F1
#
_entry.id   AF-H9FHL2-F1
#
_cell.length_a   1.000
_cell.length_b   1.000
_cell.length_c   1.000
_cell.angle_alpha   90.00
_cell.angle_beta   90.00
_cell.angle_gamma   90.00
#
_symmetry.space_group_name_H-M   'P 1'
#
loop_
_entity.id
_entity.type
_entity.pdbx_description
1 polymer ?
#
loop_
_entity_poly.entity_id
_entity_poly.type
_entity_poly.pdbx_seq_one_letter_code
_entity_poly.pdbx_strand_id
1 'polypeptide(L)'
;LTGIEGHRVEARSQEFVIPQEVMLGAGQQLFDFAAHCLSEFLDAQPVSKQGLQLGFSFSFPCHQTGLDRSTLISWTKGFRCSGVEGQDVVQLL
;
A
#
# COMPACT_ATOMS: atom_id res chain seq x y z
N LEU A 1 19.32 -35.03 -15.76
CA LEU A 1 18.03 -34.46 -15.29
C LEU A 1 18.23 -32.95 -15.27
N THR A 2 17.77 -32.30 -16.32
CA THR A 2 18.06 -30.90 -16.67
C THR A 2 17.45 -29.94 -15.65
N GLY A 3 18.28 -29.06 -15.12
CA GLY A 3 17.87 -27.98 -14.24
C GLY A 3 16.87 -27.07 -14.95
N ILE A 4 15.78 -26.77 -14.26
CA ILE A 4 14.81 -25.77 -14.63
C ILE A 4 15.55 -24.43 -14.62
N GLU A 5 15.78 -23.85 -15.80
CA GLU A 5 16.25 -22.46 -15.94
C GLU A 5 15.16 -21.54 -15.36
N GLY A 6 15.25 -21.30 -14.06
CA GLY A 6 14.40 -20.35 -13.36
C GLY A 6 14.59 -18.98 -14.00
N HIS A 7 13.54 -18.47 -14.63
CA HIS A 7 13.51 -17.09 -15.09
C HIS A 7 13.79 -16.19 -13.89
N ARG A 8 14.95 -15.53 -13.89
CA ARG A 8 15.34 -14.65 -12.80
C ARG A 8 14.52 -13.37 -12.93
N VAL A 9 13.38 -13.33 -12.25
CA VAL A 9 12.57 -12.13 -12.12
C VAL A 9 13.29 -11.20 -11.15
N GLU A 10 13.76 -10.07 -11.65
CA GLU A 10 14.34 -9.03 -10.79
C GLU A 10 13.21 -8.20 -10.19
N ALA A 11 13.07 -8.26 -8.86
CA ALA A 11 12.13 -7.42 -8.14
C ALA A 11 12.53 -5.95 -8.27
N ARG A 12 11.57 -5.10 -8.63
CA ARG A 12 11.75 -3.64 -8.68
C ARG A 12 11.04 -3.03 -7.50
N SER A 13 11.70 -2.08 -6.83
CA SER A 13 11.16 -1.38 -5.65
C SER A 13 11.56 0.08 -5.69
N GLN A 14 10.68 0.93 -5.18
CA GLN A 14 10.91 2.36 -4.98
C GLN A 14 10.43 2.73 -3.58
N GLU A 15 11.22 3.53 -2.87
CA GLU A 15 10.90 3.99 -1.52
C GLU A 15 10.47 5.46 -1.55
N PHE A 16 9.43 5.77 -0.79
CA PHE A 16 8.89 7.12 -0.67
C PHE A 16 8.87 7.52 0.80
N VAL A 17 9.39 8.70 1.10
CA VAL A 17 9.34 9.26 2.46
C VAL A 17 7.98 9.90 2.66
N ILE A 18 7.22 9.40 3.64
CA ILE A 18 5.92 9.96 3.98
C ILE A 18 6.16 11.26 4.76
N PRO A 19 5.65 12.41 4.28
CA PRO A 19 5.78 13.68 4.99
C PRO A 19 5.06 13.65 6.34
N GLN A 20 5.58 14.37 7.34
CA GLN A 20 5.02 14.37 8.68
C GLN A 20 3.59 14.91 8.70
N GLU A 21 3.28 15.91 7.87
CA GLU A 21 1.94 16.46 7.69
C GLU A 21 0.94 15.42 7.18
N VAL A 22 1.39 14.45 6.37
CA VAL A 22 0.55 13.34 5.89
C VAL A 22 0.34 12.31 7.01
N MET A 23 1.39 11.98 7.77
CA MET A 23 1.31 11.04 8.90
C MET A 23 0.36 11.50 10.03
N LEU A 24 0.18 12.82 10.17
CA LEU A 24 -0.65 13.45 11.20
C LEU A 24 -1.93 14.10 10.65
N GLY A 25 -2.14 14.00 9.34
CA GLY A 25 -3.21 14.68 8.61
C GLY A 25 -4.53 13.91 8.57
N ALA A 26 -5.33 14.14 7.53
CA ALA A 26 -6.52 13.35 7.24
C ALA A 26 -6.14 12.01 6.60
N GLY A 27 -6.92 10.97 6.87
CA GLY A 27 -6.78 9.66 6.23
C GLY A 27 -6.68 9.76 4.71
N GLN A 28 -7.55 10.56 4.09
CA GLN A 28 -7.54 10.81 2.65
C GLN A 28 -6.15 11.23 2.14
N GLN A 29 -5.43 12.09 2.86
CA GLN A 29 -4.11 12.55 2.42
C GLN A 29 -3.07 11.41 2.40
N LEU A 30 -3.18 10.45 3.32
CA LEU A 30 -2.30 9.29 3.36
C LEU A 30 -2.57 8.35 2.18
N PHE A 31 -3.84 8.05 1.89
CA PHE A 31 -4.20 7.15 0.81
C PHE A 31 -4.00 7.80 -0.57
N ASP A 32 -4.24 9.11 -0.71
CA ASP A 32 -3.89 9.88 -1.90
C ASP A 32 -2.37 9.87 -2.15
N PHE A 33 -1.57 10.04 -1.09
CA PHE A 33 -0.11 9.92 -1.18
C PHE A 33 0.31 8.52 -1.64
N ALA A 34 -0.27 7.47 -1.07
CA ALA A 34 0.01 6.09 -1.48
C ALA A 34 -0.36 5.83 -2.95
N ALA A 35 -1.52 6.31 -3.41
CA ALA A 35 -1.96 6.21 -4.79
C ALA A 35 -1.03 6.97 -5.75
N HIS A 36 -0.57 8.15 -5.34
CA HIS A 36 0.40 8.93 -6.11
C HIS A 36 1.74 8.19 -6.24
N CYS A 37 2.31 7.69 -5.14
CA CYS A 37 3.53 6.89 -5.17
C CYS A 37 3.41 5.65 -6.05
N LEU A 38 2.26 4.96 -6.01
CA LEU A 38 2.00 3.81 -6.88
C LEU A 38 1.94 4.24 -8.35
N SER A 39 1.28 5.35 -8.67
CA SER A 39 1.24 5.89 -10.04
C SER A 39 2.63 6.21 -10.55
N GLU A 40 3.45 6.93 -9.78
CA GLU A 40 4.83 7.26 -10.16
C GLU A 40 5.68 6.02 -10.41
N PHE A 41 5.56 5.00 -9.56
CA PHE A 41 6.26 3.73 -9.72
C PHE A 41 5.81 2.96 -10.98
N LEU A 42 4.53 3.00 -11.32
CA LEU A 42 3.99 2.32 -12.50
C LEU A 42 4.36 3.07 -13.79
N ASP A 43 4.34 4.40 -13.79
CA ASP A 43 4.72 5.21 -14.95
C ASP A 43 6.20 5.05 -15.32
N ALA A 44 7.06 4.74 -14.35
CA ALA A 44 8.48 4.45 -14.59
C ALA A 44 8.74 3.05 -15.19
N GLN A 45 7.71 2.21 -15.35
CA GLN A 45 7.86 0.83 -15.78
C GLN A 45 7.11 0.53 -17.09
N PRO A 46 7.63 -0.40 -17.91
CA PRO A 46 6.96 -0.83 -19.13
C PRO A 46 5.82 -1.83 -18.83
N VAL A 47 4.95 -1.50 -17.86
CA VAL A 47 3.80 -2.33 -17.50
C VAL A 47 2.58 -1.89 -18.31
N SER A 48 1.81 -2.88 -18.77
CA SER A 48 0.51 -2.69 -19.38
C SER A 48 -0.45 -2.02 -18.38
N LYS A 49 -1.24 -1.03 -18.82
CA LYS A 49 -2.29 -0.37 -18.00
C LYS A 49 -3.52 -1.25 -17.74
N GLN A 50 -3.39 -2.57 -17.85
CA GLN A 50 -4.44 -3.51 -17.48
C GLN A 50 -4.57 -3.60 -15.95
N GLY A 51 -5.69 -4.14 -15.46
CA GLY A 51 -5.90 -4.33 -14.02
C GLY A 51 -4.79 -5.20 -13.42
N LEU A 52 -3.94 -4.59 -12.59
CA LEU A 52 -2.88 -5.28 -11.86
C LEU A 52 -3.43 -5.81 -10.54
N GLN A 53 -3.02 -7.01 -10.17
CA GLN A 53 -3.30 -7.55 -8.83
C GLN A 53 -2.35 -6.88 -7.83
N LEU A 54 -2.91 -6.18 -6.85
CA LEU A 54 -2.15 -5.48 -5.81
C LEU A 54 -2.28 -6.23 -4.48
N GLY A 55 -1.13 -6.48 -3.84
CA GLY A 55 -1.08 -6.89 -2.45
C GLY A 55 -0.80 -5.67 -1.57
N PHE A 56 -1.66 -5.41 -0.58
CA PHE A 56 -1.50 -4.27 0.32
C PHE A 56 -1.04 -4.71 1.72
N SER A 57 0.26 -4.57 1.98
CA SER A 57 0.86 -4.89 3.27
C SER A 57 0.72 -3.71 4.26
N PHE A 58 -0.42 -3.62 4.92
CA PHE A 58 -0.70 -2.55 5.88
C PHE A 58 -0.29 -2.94 7.32
N SER A 59 0.92 -2.54 7.72
CA SER A 59 1.57 -3.00 8.95
C SER A 59 1.13 -2.27 10.23
N PHE A 60 -0.18 -2.24 10.48
CA PHE A 60 -0.82 -1.67 11.67
C PHE A 60 -1.78 -2.67 12.32
N PRO A 61 -2.12 -2.49 13.61
CA PRO A 61 -3.13 -3.31 14.26
C PRO A 61 -4.47 -3.22 13.54
N CYS A 62 -4.89 -4.30 12.88
CA CYS A 62 -6.15 -4.36 12.15
C CYS A 62 -6.95 -5.60 12.54
N HIS A 63 -8.27 -5.50 12.45
CA HIS A 63 -9.19 -6.61 12.52
C HIS A 63 -9.50 -7.07 11.09
N GLN A 64 -8.79 -8.12 10.66
CA GLN A 64 -8.94 -8.66 9.31
C GLN A 64 -10.04 -9.74 9.29
N THR A 65 -11.03 -9.57 8.41
CA THR A 65 -12.15 -10.52 8.25
C THR A 65 -12.15 -11.23 6.89
N GLY A 66 -11.30 -10.77 5.97
CA GLY A 66 -11.09 -11.35 4.64
C GLY A 66 -9.71 -10.95 4.09
N LEU A 67 -9.35 -11.43 2.91
CA LEU A 67 -8.11 -11.01 2.25
C LEU A 67 -8.17 -9.54 1.79
N ASP A 68 -9.37 -9.06 1.49
CA ASP A 68 -9.71 -7.74 0.96
C ASP A 68 -10.52 -6.89 1.96
N ARG A 69 -10.53 -7.29 3.25
CA ARG A 69 -11.32 -6.63 4.30
C ARG A 69 -10.55 -6.54 5.60
N SER A 70 -10.10 -5.34 5.94
CA SER A 70 -9.25 -5.11 7.10
C SER A 70 -9.57 -3.79 7.76
N THR A 71 -10.14 -3.84 8.97
CA THR A 71 -10.52 -2.63 9.71
C THR A 71 -9.38 -2.19 10.62
N LEU A 72 -8.93 -0.93 10.51
CA LEU A 72 -7.91 -0.40 11.41
C LEU A 72 -8.45 -0.34 12.84
N ILE A 73 -7.72 -0.91 13.80
CA ILE A 73 -8.07 -0.84 15.23
C ILE A 73 -7.50 0.45 15.84
N SER A 74 -6.19 0.67 15.67
CA SER A 74 -5.52 1.85 16.19
C SER A 74 -4.24 2.16 15.45
N TRP A 75 -3.89 3.45 15.41
CA TRP A 75 -2.61 3.89 14.88
C TRP A 75 -1.45 3.61 15.84
N THR A 76 -0.29 3.33 15.26
CA THR A 76 0.99 3.15 15.98
C THR A 76 2.11 3.86 15.20
N LYS A 77 3.37 3.75 15.67
CA LYS A 77 4.56 4.24 14.95
C LYS A 77 4.53 5.75 14.62
N GLY A 78 3.83 6.54 15.43
CA GLY A 78 3.73 7.99 15.26
C GLY A 78 2.66 8.45 14.26
N PHE A 79 1.95 7.54 13.58
CA PHE A 79 0.80 7.89 12.73
C PHE A 79 -0.39 8.31 13.58
N ARG A 80 -1.18 9.28 13.10
CA ARG A 80 -2.44 9.73 13.70
C ARG A 80 -3.40 10.27 12.65
N CYS A 81 -3.53 9.59 11.52
CA CYS A 81 -4.39 10.06 10.43
C CYS A 81 -5.87 10.00 10.84
N SER A 82 -6.56 11.13 10.77
CA SER A 82 -7.97 11.21 11.19
C SER A 82 -8.92 10.51 10.23
N GLY A 83 -10.00 9.93 10.76
CA GLY A 83 -11.05 9.27 9.95
C GLY A 83 -10.72 7.87 9.42
N VAL A 84 -9.66 7.23 9.93
CA VAL A 84 -9.24 5.88 9.47
C VAL A 84 -9.49 4.78 10.52
N GLU A 85 -9.30 5.07 11.81
CA GLU A 85 -9.60 4.08 12.87
C GLU A 85 -11.08 3.68 12.82
N GLY A 86 -11.34 2.38 12.86
CA GLY A 86 -12.68 1.81 12.67
C GLY A 86 -13.14 1.70 11.21
N GLN A 87 -12.36 2.13 10.23
CA GLN A 87 -12.67 2.00 8.80
C GLN A 87 -11.92 0.83 8.16
N ASP A 88 -12.49 0.28 7.08
CA ASP A 88 -11.83 -0.73 6.25
C ASP A 88 -10.77 -0.08 5.36
N VAL A 89 -9.50 -0.34 5.63
CA VAL A 89 -8.37 0.32 4.95
C VAL A 89 -8.24 -0.10 3.49
N VAL A 90 -8.82 -1.24 3.10
CA VAL A 90 -8.82 -1.69 1.70
C VAL A 90 -9.78 -0.85 0.86
N GLN A 91 -10.85 -0.33 1.46
CA GLN A 91 -11.82 0.52 0.78
C GLN A 91 -11.39 2.00 0.71
N LEU A 92 -10.35 2.37 1.45
CA LEU A 92 -9.80 3.74 1.46
C LEU A 92 -8.70 3.95 0.42
N LEU A 93 -8.20 2.88 -0.20
CA LEU A 93 -7.18 2.90 -1.25
C LEU A 93 -7.80 2.66 -2.63
#